data_AF-W9GUJ7-F1
#
_entry.id   AF-W9GUJ7-F1
#
_cell.length_a   1.000
_cell.length_b   1.000
_cell.length_c   1.000
_cell.angle_alpha   90.00
_cell.angle_beta   90.00
_cell.angle_gamma   90.00
#
_symmetry.space_group_name_H-M   'P 1'
#
loop_
_entity.id
_entity.type
_entity.pdbx_description
1 polymer ?
#
loop_
_entity_poly.entity_id
_entity_poly.type
_entity_poly.pdbx_seq_one_letter_code
_entity_poly.pdbx_strand_id
1 'polypeptide(L)'
;MMDDLYRTHSGPPPRAALSAALLGGVAIRDFHQIAAAQRVFRRLAADARFGISRRRKDCGASPQTDGWLGRLTGDLTLYRNAAESWRRLAAARPGSEAHSIPSAIL
;
A
#
# COMPACT_ATOMS: atom_id res chain seq x y z
N MET A 1 11.95 0.66 -20.06
CA MET A 1 11.06 1.17 -21.13
C MET A 1 10.88 0.08 -22.17
N MET A 2 9.71 -0.05 -22.83
CA MET A 2 9.46 -1.18 -23.75
C MET A 2 10.41 -1.23 -24.94
N ASP A 3 10.77 -0.08 -25.49
CA ASP A 3 11.67 0.01 -26.65
C ASP A 3 13.09 -0.51 -26.33
N ASP A 4 13.51 -0.34 -25.08
CA ASP A 4 14.81 -0.83 -24.60
C ASP A 4 14.80 -2.35 -24.43
N LEU A 5 13.66 -2.92 -23.97
CA LEU A 5 13.50 -4.37 -23.77
C LEU A 5 13.65 -5.17 -25.06
N TYR A 6 13.06 -4.68 -26.16
CA TYR A 6 13.13 -5.33 -27.49
C TYR A 6 14.47 -5.11 -28.20
N ARG A 7 15.25 -4.08 -27.83
CA ARG A 7 16.64 -3.93 -28.30
C ARG A 7 17.60 -4.91 -27.64
N THR A 8 17.39 -5.23 -26.36
CA THR A 8 18.29 -6.14 -25.62
C THR A 8 18.06 -7.62 -25.94
N HIS A 9 16.87 -7.99 -26.42
CA HIS A 9 16.53 -9.38 -26.71
C HIS A 9 16.36 -9.60 -28.21
N SER A 10 17.22 -10.43 -28.80
CA SER A 10 17.13 -10.85 -30.22
C SER A 10 15.99 -11.84 -30.51
N GLY A 11 15.09 -12.05 -29.54
CA GLY A 11 13.92 -12.93 -29.59
C GLY A 11 12.88 -12.49 -28.54
N PRO A 12 11.70 -13.15 -28.44
CA PRO A 12 10.66 -12.73 -27.50
C PRO A 12 11.20 -12.68 -26.06
N PRO A 13 11.11 -11.53 -25.37
CA PRO A 13 11.72 -11.36 -24.06
C PRO A 13 11.07 -12.31 -23.04
N PRO A 14 11.84 -12.78 -22.03
CA PRO A 14 11.30 -13.62 -20.98
C PRO A 14 10.09 -12.94 -20.33
N ARG A 15 9.04 -13.71 -20.03
CA ARG A 15 7.77 -13.19 -19.48
C ARG A 15 7.99 -12.29 -18.25
N ALA A 16 8.97 -12.61 -17.41
CA ALA A 16 9.34 -11.80 -16.25
C ALA A 16 9.90 -10.41 -16.64
N ALA A 17 10.74 -10.32 -17.68
CA ALA A 17 11.29 -9.06 -18.18
C ALA A 17 10.22 -8.21 -18.89
N LEU A 18 9.32 -8.86 -19.61
CA LEU A 18 8.13 -8.22 -20.18
C LEU A 18 7.20 -7.67 -19.09
N SER A 19 6.89 -8.46 -18.07
CA SER A 19 6.08 -8.02 -16.92
C SER A 19 6.75 -6.90 -16.15
N ALA A 20 8.06 -6.95 -15.92
CA ALA A 20 8.80 -5.87 -15.28
C ALA A 20 8.71 -4.59 -16.14
N ALA A 21 8.94 -4.67 -17.45
CA ALA A 21 8.86 -3.51 -18.34
C ALA A 21 7.45 -2.91 -18.44
N LEU A 22 6.39 -3.74 -18.45
CA LEU A 22 5.00 -3.29 -18.41
C LEU A 22 4.65 -2.55 -17.11
N LEU A 23 5.37 -2.86 -16.03
CA LEU A 23 5.17 -2.28 -14.70
C LEU A 23 6.25 -1.25 -14.34
N GLY A 24 6.95 -0.69 -15.34
CA GLY A 24 7.95 0.36 -15.11
C GLY A 24 9.22 -0.12 -14.36
N GLY A 25 9.56 -1.41 -14.48
CA GLY A 25 10.70 -2.04 -13.81
C GLY A 25 10.38 -2.72 -12.48
N VAL A 26 9.11 -2.80 -12.08
CA VAL A 26 8.68 -3.34 -10.78
C VAL A 26 8.14 -4.76 -10.93
N ALA A 27 8.54 -5.67 -10.05
CA ALA A 27 8.00 -7.03 -10.03
C ALA A 27 6.52 -7.02 -9.56
N ILE A 28 5.64 -7.77 -10.26
CA ILE A 28 4.23 -8.00 -9.87
C ILE A 28 4.08 -8.37 -8.38
N ARG A 29 5.03 -9.14 -7.87
CA ARG A 29 5.11 -9.54 -6.46
C ARG A 29 5.14 -8.34 -5.50
N ASP A 30 5.88 -7.30 -5.82
CA ASP A 30 6.08 -6.14 -4.94
C ASP A 30 4.81 -5.27 -4.92
N PHE A 31 4.06 -5.23 -6.02
CA PHE A 31 2.75 -4.57 -6.08
C PHE A 31 1.74 -5.25 -5.16
N HIS A 32 1.60 -6.58 -5.27
CA HIS A 32 0.68 -7.32 -4.40
C HIS A 32 1.10 -7.25 -2.93
N GLN A 33 2.41 -7.26 -2.63
CA GLN A 33 2.91 -7.10 -1.27
C GLN A 33 2.54 -5.74 -0.67
N ILE A 34 2.69 -4.64 -1.43
CA ILE A 34 2.32 -3.29 -0.95
C ILE A 34 0.81 -3.19 -0.69
N ALA A 35 -0.02 -3.69 -1.61
CA ALA A 35 -1.47 -3.71 -1.43
C ALA A 35 -1.90 -4.59 -0.24
N ALA A 36 -1.29 -5.76 -0.08
CA ALA A 36 -1.55 -6.66 1.04
C ALA A 36 -1.14 -6.02 2.38
N ALA A 37 0.05 -5.44 2.47
CA ALA A 37 0.54 -4.74 3.65
C ALA A 37 -0.42 -3.60 4.05
N GLN A 38 -0.83 -2.77 3.08
CA GLN A 38 -1.81 -1.72 3.33
C GLN A 38 -3.14 -2.28 3.89
N ARG A 39 -3.65 -3.37 3.31
CA ARG A 39 -4.90 -4.01 3.76
C ARG A 39 -4.78 -4.53 5.20
N VAL A 40 -3.67 -5.14 5.55
CA VAL A 40 -3.39 -5.65 6.91
C VAL A 40 -3.42 -4.50 7.92
N PHE A 41 -2.68 -3.42 7.69
CA PHE A 41 -2.63 -2.29 8.62
C PHE A 41 -3.98 -1.57 8.75
N ARG A 42 -4.76 -1.49 7.66
CA ARG A 42 -6.13 -0.96 7.74
C ARG A 42 -7.05 -1.83 8.60
N ARG A 43 -6.91 -3.16 8.52
CA ARG A 43 -7.68 -4.08 9.35
C ARG A 43 -7.28 -3.97 10.82
N LEU A 44 -5.98 -3.99 11.12
CA LEU A 44 -5.47 -3.80 12.48
C LEU A 44 -5.93 -2.47 13.10
N ALA A 45 -5.95 -1.39 12.31
CA ALA A 45 -6.50 -0.10 12.76
C ALA A 45 -8.02 -0.15 13.03
N ALA A 46 -8.79 -0.99 12.34
CA ALA A 46 -10.21 -1.20 12.63
C ALA A 46 -10.40 -2.00 13.92
N ASP A 47 -9.62 -3.07 14.09
CA ASP A 47 -9.66 -3.91 15.29
C ASP A 47 -9.24 -3.12 16.54
N ALA A 48 -8.22 -2.27 16.44
CA ALA A 48 -7.80 -1.37 17.52
C ALA A 48 -8.90 -0.36 17.91
N ARG A 49 -9.61 0.24 16.93
CA ARG A 49 -10.76 1.12 17.22
C ARG A 49 -11.86 0.39 17.97
N PHE A 50 -12.18 -0.84 17.55
CA PHE A 50 -13.17 -1.66 18.23
C PHE A 50 -12.75 -1.97 19.67
N GLY A 51 -11.48 -2.34 19.88
CA GLY A 51 -10.89 -2.55 21.20
C GLY A 51 -10.99 -1.32 22.10
N ILE A 52 -10.65 -0.14 21.58
CA ILE A 52 -10.76 1.16 22.29
C ILE A 52 -12.20 1.42 22.71
N SER A 53 -13.16 1.29 21.78
CA SER A 53 -14.57 1.53 22.06
C SER A 53 -15.11 0.58 23.12
N ARG A 54 -14.77 -0.72 23.02
CA ARG A 54 -15.14 -1.73 24.01
C ARG A 54 -14.52 -1.40 25.38
N ARG A 55 -13.23 -1.07 25.43
CA ARG A 55 -12.57 -0.72 26.68
C ARG A 55 -13.21 0.47 27.36
N ARG A 56 -13.48 1.54 26.61
CA ARG A 56 -14.09 2.76 27.15
C ARG A 56 -15.45 2.48 27.77
N LYS A 57 -16.23 1.58 27.17
CA LYS A 57 -17.51 1.14 27.70
C LYS A 57 -17.35 0.36 29.02
N ASP A 58 -16.31 -0.47 29.11
CA ASP A 58 -16.05 -1.32 30.28
C ASP A 58 -15.18 -0.62 31.36
N CYS A 59 -14.68 0.59 31.08
CA CYS A 59 -13.79 1.33 31.98
C CYS A 59 -14.61 2.06 33.03
N GLY A 60 -14.62 1.54 34.27
CA GLY A 60 -15.24 2.21 35.42
C GLY A 60 -14.38 3.33 36.04
N ALA A 61 -13.11 3.45 35.62
CA ALA A 61 -12.18 4.50 36.03
C ALA A 61 -12.03 5.57 34.93
N SER A 62 -11.33 6.67 35.23
CA SER A 62 -11.01 7.69 34.25
C SER A 62 -10.25 7.07 33.06
N PRO A 63 -10.73 7.21 31.80
CA PRO A 63 -10.06 6.65 30.62
C PRO A 63 -8.59 7.07 30.47
N GLN A 64 -8.23 8.24 31.02
CA GLN A 64 -6.90 8.81 30.98
C GLN A 64 -5.88 8.03 31.84
N THR A 65 -6.34 7.31 32.87
CA THR A 65 -5.47 6.50 33.73
C THR A 65 -5.44 5.03 33.33
N ASP A 66 -6.23 4.63 32.33
CA ASP A 66 -6.25 3.27 31.83
C ASP A 66 -5.06 2.99 30.89
N GLY A 67 -4.02 2.37 31.44
CA GLY A 67 -2.82 2.01 30.68
C GLY A 67 -3.08 1.08 29.48
N TRP A 68 -4.14 0.26 29.52
CA TRP A 68 -4.50 -0.58 28.38
C TRP A 68 -5.12 0.24 27.25
N LEU A 69 -5.95 1.22 27.60
CA LEU A 69 -6.47 2.19 26.63
C LEU A 69 -5.35 3.03 26.00
N GLY A 70 -4.35 3.42 26.78
CA GLY A 70 -3.14 4.09 26.29
C GLY A 70 -2.41 3.25 25.23
N ARG A 71 -2.16 1.96 25.52
CA ARG A 71 -1.52 1.03 24.56
C ARG A 71 -2.33 0.89 23.27
N LEU A 72 -3.64 0.65 23.36
CA LEU A 72 -4.50 0.52 22.17
C LEU A 72 -4.52 1.78 21.31
N THR A 73 -4.45 2.95 21.93
CA THR A 73 -4.38 4.24 21.21
C THR A 73 -3.02 4.42 20.52
N GLY A 74 -1.95 3.96 21.15
CA GLY A 74 -0.61 3.86 20.54
C GLY A 74 -0.61 2.94 19.32
N ASP A 75 -1.15 1.73 19.46
CA ASP A 75 -1.25 0.75 18.38
C ASP A 75 -2.08 1.29 17.21
N LEU A 76 -3.22 1.93 17.49
CA LEU A 76 -4.03 2.59 16.47
C LEU A 76 -3.22 3.62 15.68
N THR A 77 -2.41 4.44 16.36
CA THR A 77 -1.57 5.46 15.73
C THR A 77 -0.51 4.81 14.85
N LEU A 78 0.17 3.78 15.36
CA LEU A 78 1.15 2.99 14.61
C LEU A 78 0.53 2.40 13.33
N TYR A 79 -0.62 1.74 13.43
CA TYR A 79 -1.27 1.10 12.27
C TYR A 79 -1.75 2.10 11.23
N ARG A 80 -2.25 3.27 11.65
CA ARG A 80 -2.64 4.34 10.72
C ARG A 80 -1.43 4.90 9.98
N ASN A 81 -0.33 5.15 10.69
CA ASN A 81 0.90 5.65 10.09
C ASN A 81 1.50 4.63 9.11
N ALA A 82 1.48 3.34 9.47
CA ALA A 82 1.93 2.26 8.59
C ALA A 82 1.05 2.17 7.33
N ALA A 83 -0.28 2.16 7.46
CA ALA A 83 -1.20 2.12 6.32
C ALA A 83 -1.01 3.31 5.37
N GLU A 84 -0.75 4.50 5.93
CA GLU A 84 -0.46 5.72 5.19
C GLU A 84 0.89 5.65 4.47
N SER A 85 1.92 5.13 5.12
CA SER A 85 3.23 4.88 4.50
C SER A 85 3.11 3.95 3.29
N TRP A 86 2.41 2.82 3.42
CA TRP A 86 2.14 1.91 2.31
C TRP A 86 1.30 2.55 1.20
N ARG A 87 0.34 3.42 1.54
CA ARG A 87 -0.42 4.20 0.56
C ARG A 87 0.49 5.13 -0.25
N ARG A 88 1.42 5.82 0.42
CA ARG A 88 2.39 6.72 -0.24
C ARG A 88 3.37 5.94 -1.12
N LEU A 89 3.84 4.77 -0.66
CA LEU A 89 4.66 3.87 -1.48
C LEU A 89 3.91 3.37 -2.72
N ALA A 90 2.60 3.14 -2.62
CA ALA A 90 1.77 2.81 -3.76
C ALA A 90 1.62 4.02 -4.73
N ALA A 91 1.49 5.23 -4.20
CA ALA A 91 1.25 6.46 -4.97
C ALA A 91 2.51 7.08 -5.59
N ALA A 92 3.68 6.96 -4.95
CA ALA A 92 4.94 7.55 -5.39
C ALA A 92 5.60 6.79 -6.56
N ARG A 93 4.89 5.83 -7.19
CA ARG A 93 5.44 5.07 -8.31
C ARG A 93 5.33 5.87 -9.62
N PRO A 94 6.46 6.12 -10.32
CA PRO A 94 6.42 6.63 -11.69
C PRO A 94 5.77 5.58 -12.60
N GLY A 95 4.75 5.99 -13.35
CA GLY A 95 3.90 5.10 -14.16
C GLY A 95 2.39 5.38 -14.08
N SER A 96 1.98 6.33 -13.22
CA SER A 96 0.60 6.87 -13.19
C SER A 96 0.38 8.01 -14.20
N GLU A 97 1.35 8.34 -15.06
CA GLU A 97 1.05 9.13 -16.24
C GLU A 97 0.37 8.21 -17.24
N ALA A 98 -0.97 8.25 -17.16
CA ALA A 98 -1.83 7.75 -18.20
C ALA A 98 -1.28 8.22 -19.54
N HIS A 99 -1.02 7.25 -20.40
CA HIS A 99 -0.82 7.39 -21.82
C HIS A 99 -2.04 8.11 -22.40
N SER A 100 -2.03 9.45 -22.33
CA SER A 100 -2.91 10.29 -23.11
C SER A 100 -2.41 10.16 -24.53
N ILE A 101 -2.99 9.21 -25.28
CA ILE A 101 -2.79 9.14 -26.72
C ILE A 101 -3.33 10.47 -27.26
N PRO A 102 -2.50 11.35 -27.85
CA PRO A 102 -3.06 12.45 -28.58
C PRO A 102 -3.79 11.83 -29.78
N SER A 103 -5.13 11.90 -29.78
CA SER A 103 -5.92 11.73 -31.00
C SER A 103 -5.49 12.82 -31.96
N ALA A 104 -4.54 12.49 -32.83
CA ALA A 104 -4.21 13.26 -34.00
C ALA A 104 -4.53 12.40 -35.23
N ILE A 105 -5.29 13.02 -36.13
CA ILE A 105 -5.51 12.67 -37.54
C ILE A 105 -6.63 11.64 -37.78
N LEU A 106 -7.83 12.16 -38.03
CA LEU A 106 -8.49 12.03 -39.33
C LEU A 106 -8.95 13.41 -39.79
#